data_AF-A0A2S2DE93-F1
#
_entry.id   AF-A0A2S2DE93-F1
#
_cell.length_a   1.000
_cell.length_b   1.000
_cell.length_c   1.000
_cell.angle_alpha   90.00
_cell.angle_beta   90.00
_cell.angle_gamma   90.00
#
_symmetry.space_group_name_H-M   'P 1'
#
loop_
_entity.id
_entity.type
_entity.pdbx_description
1 polymer ?
#
loop_
_entity_poly.entity_id
_entity_poly.type
_entity_poly.pdbx_seq_one_letter_code
_entity_poly.pdbx_strand_id
1 'polypeptide(L)'
;MFLDHPTMTATDAVAEPDRLERLQRVYGYAAALADVAGDGGFVDKVTQLHDHKGTLIVFWHEPPLEAERDYFTRAWASKVGDGTLNVEHEY
;
A
#
# COMPACT_ATOMS: atom_id res chain seq x y z
N MET A 1 21.40 3.73 2.07
CA MET A 1 20.39 3.49 3.12
C MET A 1 19.42 2.49 2.52
N PHE A 2 19.33 1.28 3.07
CA PHE A 2 18.28 0.34 2.69
C PHE A 2 17.00 0.93 3.28
N LEU A 3 16.09 1.41 2.43
CA LEU A 3 14.72 1.66 2.87
C LEU A 3 14.19 0.27 3.20
N ASP A 4 13.81 0.03 4.46
CA ASP A 4 13.09 -1.20 4.79
C ASP A 4 11.76 -1.10 4.05
N HIS A 5 11.72 -1.69 2.86
CA HIS A 5 10.50 -1.77 2.07
C HIS A 5 9.47 -2.54 2.87
N PRO A 6 8.18 -2.14 2.82
CA PRO A 6 7.16 -2.82 3.58
C PRO A 6 7.10 -4.30 3.19
N THR A 7 6.88 -5.16 4.17
CA THR A 7 6.61 -6.57 3.88
C THR A 7 5.30 -6.67 3.11
N MET A 8 5.24 -7.54 2.10
CA MET A 8 4.02 -7.75 1.30
C MET A 8 3.51 -9.17 1.52
N THR A 9 2.24 -9.29 1.89
CA THR A 9 1.59 -10.59 2.08
C THR A 9 0.21 -10.59 1.41
N ALA A 10 -0.28 -11.75 1.01
CA ALA A 10 -1.63 -11.87 0.46
C ALA A 10 -2.29 -13.16 0.95
N THR A 11 -3.60 -13.11 1.13
CA THR A 11 -4.38 -14.33 1.33
C THR A 11 -4.26 -15.19 0.07
N ASP A 12 -4.02 -16.48 0.26
CA ASP A 12 -3.87 -17.48 -0.81
C ASP A 12 -2.76 -17.17 -1.84
N ALA A 13 -1.70 -16.47 -1.43
CA ALA A 13 -0.59 -16.03 -2.30
C ALA A 13 0.09 -17.16 -3.11
N VAL A 14 0.02 -18.42 -2.65
CA VAL A 14 0.54 -19.59 -3.39
C VAL A 14 -0.30 -19.88 -4.63
N ALA A 15 -1.63 -19.70 -4.54
CA ALA A 15 -2.56 -19.93 -5.63
C ALA A 15 -2.76 -18.67 -6.50
N GLU A 16 -2.62 -17.48 -5.90
CA GLU A 16 -2.84 -16.18 -6.55
C GLU A 16 -1.59 -15.26 -6.41
N PRO A 17 -0.47 -15.60 -7.08
CA PRO A 17 0.78 -14.85 -6.96
C PRO A 17 0.71 -13.42 -7.49
N ASP A 18 -0.22 -13.14 -8.41
CA ASP A 18 -0.48 -11.82 -8.99
C ASP A 18 -0.90 -10.78 -7.93
N ARG A 19 -1.43 -11.25 -6.79
CA ARG A 19 -1.76 -10.38 -5.65
C ARG A 19 -0.53 -9.70 -5.07
N LEU A 20 0.59 -10.42 -4.95
CA LEU A 20 1.85 -9.82 -4.48
C LEU A 20 2.40 -8.82 -5.50
N GLU A 21 2.28 -9.11 -6.80
CA GLU A 21 2.67 -8.18 -7.87
C GLU A 21 1.78 -6.93 -7.89
N ARG A 22 0.49 -7.06 -7.58
CA ARG A 22 -0.42 -5.92 -7.38
C ARG A 22 0.05 -5.05 -6.22
N LEU A 23 0.38 -5.64 -5.06
CA LEU A 23 0.85 -4.88 -3.90
C LEU A 23 2.14 -4.10 -4.19
N GLN A 24 3.07 -4.68 -4.96
CA GLN A 24 4.28 -3.96 -5.40
C GLN A 24 3.95 -2.73 -6.24
N ARG A 25 3.03 -2.86 -7.19
CA ARG A 25 2.60 -1.74 -8.05
C ARG A 25 1.83 -0.68 -7.26
N VAL A 26 0.96 -1.09 -6.35
CA VAL A 26 0.19 -0.21 -5.46
C VAL A 26 1.13 0.58 -4.57
N TYR A 27 2.12 -0.06 -3.96
CA TYR A 27 3.13 0.63 -3.16
C TYR A 27 3.92 1.65 -3.98
N GLY A 28 4.40 1.26 -5.17
CA GLY A 28 5.11 2.18 -6.07
C GLY A 28 4.26 3.39 -6.48
N TYR A 29 2.97 3.18 -6.75
CA TYR A 29 2.04 4.26 -7.07
C TYR A 29 1.86 5.20 -5.87
N ALA A 30 1.61 4.66 -4.68
CA ALA A 30 1.43 5.46 -3.46
C ALA A 30 2.70 6.25 -3.11
N ALA A 31 3.88 5.63 -3.23
CA ALA A 31 5.16 6.29 -3.02
C ALA A 31 5.39 7.43 -4.04
N ALA A 32 5.00 7.25 -5.30
CA ALA A 32 5.08 8.32 -6.30
C ALA A 32 4.14 9.49 -5.98
N LEU A 33 2.94 9.23 -5.44
CA LEU A 33 2.06 10.29 -4.98
C LEU A 33 2.64 11.05 -3.78
N ALA A 34 3.23 10.34 -2.83
CA ALA A 34 3.91 10.93 -1.68
C ALA A 34 5.08 11.82 -2.12
N ASP A 35 5.91 11.34 -3.06
CA ASP A 35 7.03 12.12 -3.61
C ASP A 35 6.56 13.42 -4.28
N VAL A 36 5.51 13.36 -5.11
CA VAL A 36 4.90 14.55 -5.74
C VAL A 36 4.34 15.53 -4.71
N ALA A 37 3.83 15.03 -3.58
CA ALA A 37 3.30 15.84 -2.49
C ALA A 37 4.40 16.41 -1.56
N GLY A 38 5.67 16.00 -1.74
CA GLY A 38 6.78 16.38 -0.85
C GLY A 38 6.76 15.64 0.49
N ASP A 39 6.06 14.51 0.58
CA ASP A 39 5.90 13.71 1.78
C ASP A 39 7.04 12.68 1.92
N GLY A 40 8.22 13.17 2.27
CA GLY A 40 9.43 12.35 2.38
C GLY A 40 9.40 11.34 3.53
N GLY A 41 8.52 11.51 4.53
CA GLY A 41 8.40 10.61 5.68
C GLY A 41 7.51 9.39 5.42
N PHE A 42 6.69 9.42 4.36
CA PHE A 42 5.74 8.36 4.03
C PHE A 42 6.36 6.95 4.00
N VAL A 43 7.53 6.81 3.35
CA VAL A 43 8.17 5.50 3.14
C VAL A 43 8.56 4.85 4.46
N ASP A 44 9.01 5.65 5.42
CA ASP A 44 9.43 5.13 6.71
C ASP A 44 8.22 4.60 7.48
N LYS A 45 7.03 5.20 7.29
CA LYS A 45 5.80 4.93 8.06
C LYS A 45 5.11 3.60 7.76
N VAL A 46 5.27 3.05 6.56
CA VAL A 46 4.55 1.84 6.12
C VAL A 46 5.35 0.58 6.46
N THR A 47 4.80 -0.31 7.28
CA THR A 47 5.49 -1.55 7.71
C THR A 47 5.10 -2.76 6.87
N GLN A 48 3.83 -2.85 6.48
CA GLN A 48 3.30 -3.98 5.74
C GLN A 48 2.13 -3.58 4.85
N LEU A 49 2.03 -4.25 3.70
CA LEU A 49 0.83 -4.28 2.87
C LEU A 49 0.28 -5.69 2.83
N HIS A 50 -1.02 -5.83 3.07
CA HIS A 50 -1.71 -7.10 2.98
C HIS A 50 -2.91 -7.04 2.03
N ASP A 51 -3.00 -8.01 1.11
CA ASP A 51 -4.19 -8.24 0.30
C ASP A 51 -5.07 -9.30 0.97
N HIS A 52 -6.13 -8.84 1.65
CA HIS A 52 -7.09 -9.70 2.31
C HIS A 52 -8.32 -9.91 1.42
N LYS A 53 -8.21 -10.81 0.44
CA LYS A 53 -9.33 -11.20 -0.43
C LYS A 53 -9.96 -10.02 -1.19
N GLY A 54 -9.14 -9.09 -1.69
CA GLY A 54 -9.62 -7.89 -2.39
C GLY A 54 -9.88 -6.68 -1.48
N THR A 55 -9.47 -6.74 -0.22
CA THR A 55 -9.30 -5.56 0.63
C THR A 55 -7.81 -5.32 0.84
N LEU A 56 -7.34 -4.10 0.55
CA LEU A 56 -6.00 -3.68 0.92
C LEU A 56 -5.97 -3.28 2.39
N ILE A 57 -5.10 -3.90 3.18
CA ILE A 57 -4.80 -3.48 4.55
C ILE A 57 -3.39 -2.90 4.56
N VAL A 58 -3.27 -1.66 5.00
CA VAL A 58 -1.99 -0.96 5.15
C VAL A 58 -1.66 -0.85 6.63
N PHE A 59 -0.53 -1.45 7.03
CA PHE A 59 -0.04 -1.38 8.40
C PHE A 59 1.01 -0.27 8.52
N TRP A 60 0.90 0.50 9.59
CA TRP A 60 1.73 1.67 9.85
C TRP A 60 2.49 1.51 11.16
N HIS A 61 3.73 2.02 11.25
CA HIS A 61 4.45 2.11 12.53
C HIS A 61 4.16 3.42 13.29
N GLU A 62 3.48 4.37 12.65
CA GLU A 62 3.01 5.65 13.19
C GLU A 62 1.63 5.96 12.55
N PRO A 63 0.68 6.61 13.25
CA PRO A 63 -0.62 6.90 12.67
C PRO A 63 -0.52 7.68 11.35
N PRO A 64 -1.24 7.26 10.29
CA PRO A 64 -1.21 7.97 9.02
C PRO A 64 -2.03 9.26 9.04
N LEU A 65 -1.55 10.25 8.32
CA LEU A 65 -2.27 11.46 7.94
C LEU A 65 -3.36 11.11 6.90
N GLU A 66 -4.34 11.99 6.75
CA GLU A 66 -5.39 11.82 5.75
C GLU A 66 -4.83 11.71 4.31
N ALA A 67 -3.81 12.51 4.00
CA ALA A 67 -3.14 12.46 2.69
C ALA A 67 -2.47 11.10 2.43
N GLU A 68 -1.79 10.53 3.42
CA GLU A 68 -1.13 9.23 3.31
C GLU A 68 -2.13 8.08 3.10
N ARG A 69 -3.31 8.20 3.72
CA ARG A 69 -4.43 7.28 3.48
C ARG A 69 -4.99 7.42 2.06
N ASP A 70 -5.11 8.65 1.58
CA ASP A 70 -5.58 8.94 0.23
C ASP A 70 -4.65 8.37 -0.85
N TYR A 71 -3.33 8.36 -0.64
CA TYR A 71 -2.38 7.77 -1.60
C TYR A 71 -2.70 6.30 -1.88
N PHE A 72 -2.97 5.51 -0.84
CA PHE A 72 -3.33 4.11 -0.99
C PHE A 72 -4.74 3.92 -1.55
N THR A 73 -5.69 4.76 -1.15
CA THR A 73 -7.06 4.74 -1.69
C THR A 73 -7.04 4.96 -3.20
N ARG A 74 -6.28 5.95 -3.67
CA ARG A 74 -6.11 6.24 -5.11
C ARG A 74 -5.34 5.14 -5.84
N ALA A 75 -4.29 4.60 -5.24
CA ALA A 75 -3.54 3.50 -5.82
C ALA A 75 -4.42 2.25 -6.00
N TRP A 76 -5.21 1.89 -4.99
CA TRP A 76 -6.10 0.72 -5.00
C TRP A 76 -7.24 0.87 -6.01
N ALA A 77 -7.85 2.05 -6.09
CA ALA A 77 -8.90 2.38 -7.04
C ALA A 77 -8.45 2.45 -8.50
N SER A 78 -7.15 2.52 -8.75
CA SER A 78 -6.58 2.63 -10.09
C SER A 78 -6.52 1.28 -10.81
N LYS A 79 -6.06 1.29 -12.08
CA LYS A 79 -5.79 0.08 -12.85
C LYS A 79 -4.58 -0.72 -12.36
N VAL A 80 -3.76 -0.18 -11.46
CA VAL A 80 -2.66 -0.94 -10.83
C VAL A 80 -3.12 -1.71 -9.59
N GLY A 81 -4.22 -1.29 -8.97
CA GLY A 81 -4.86 -1.94 -7.83
C GLY A 81 -5.95 -2.92 -8.26
N ASP A 82 -7.06 -2.95 -7.53
CA ASP A 82 -8.22 -3.80 -7.84
C ASP A 82 -9.41 -3.01 -8.41
N GLY A 83 -9.32 -1.68 -8.45
CA GLY A 83 -10.36 -0.79 -8.97
C GLY A 83 -11.44 -0.42 -7.95
N THR A 84 -11.31 -0.82 -6.68
CA THR A 84 -12.26 -0.56 -5.60
C THR A 84 -11.72 0.49 -4.62
N LEU A 85 -12.52 0.82 -3.60
CA LEU A 85 -12.13 1.68 -2.49
C LEU A 85 -11.91 0.89 -1.20
N ASN A 86 -11.74 -0.44 -1.29
CA ASN A 86 -11.61 -1.33 -0.14
C ASN A 86 -10.20 -1.23 0.45
N VAL A 87 -9.96 -0.15 1.20
CA VAL A 87 -8.68 0.10 1.87
C VAL A 87 -8.90 0.32 3.36
N GLU A 88 -8.20 -0.47 4.16
CA GLU A 88 -8.16 -0.40 5.62
C GLU A 88 -6.76 0.03 6.07
N HIS A 89 -6.70 0.74 7.20
CA HIS A 89 -5.46 1.26 7.76
C HIS A 89 -5.37 0.83 9.23
N GLU A 90 -4.29 0.15 9.58
CA GLU A 90 -4.04 -0.41 10.91
C GLU A 90 -2.75 0.20 11.49
N TYR A 91 -2.80 0.61 12.76
CA TYR A 91 -1.68 1.16 13.53
C TYR A 91 -1.60 0.51 14.91
#